data_AF-A0AAD6WUM0-F1
#
_entry.id   AF-A0AAD6WUM0-F1
#
_cell.length_a   1.000
_cell.length_b   1.000
_cell.length_c   1.000
_cell.angle_alpha   90.00
_cell.angle_beta   90.00
_cell.angle_gamma   90.00
#
_symmetry.space_group_name_H-M   'P 1'
#
loop_
_entity.id
_entity.type
_entity.pdbx_description
1 polymer ?
#
loop_
_entity_poly.entity_id
_entity_poly.type
_entity_poly.pdbx_seq_one_letter_code
_entity_poly.pdbx_strand_id
1 'polypeptide(L)'
;LGHEPDITNPVKEFNLRNRESGFYLSVMGNSLTGVAPKQQISFREERLPIAEGWKTSIAKTVITTESLNPIENIISDVSNWTATQAQAREDLVLGPNLTI
;
A
#
# COMPACT_ATOMS: atom_id res chain seq x y z
N LEU A 1 -0.79 18.61 -2.43
CA LEU A 1 -2.02 18.76 -1.62
C LEU A 1 -2.72 20.02 -2.12
N GLY A 2 -3.79 19.91 -2.91
CA GLY A 2 -4.36 21.13 -3.49
C GLY A 2 -5.68 21.04 -4.23
N HIS A 3 -6.42 19.92 -4.16
CA HIS A 3 -7.66 19.79 -4.96
C HIS A 3 -8.80 19.01 -4.31
N GLU A 4 -8.76 18.68 -3.02
CA GLU A 4 -9.90 18.04 -2.35
C GLU A 4 -10.22 18.77 -1.03
N PRO A 5 -11.33 19.52 -0.95
CA PRO A 5 -11.72 20.25 0.26
C PRO A 5 -12.08 19.32 1.43
N ASP A 6 -12.57 18.11 1.16
CA ASP A 6 -13.04 17.15 2.16
C ASP A 6 -12.11 15.92 2.30
N ILE A 7 -10.79 16.14 2.14
CA ILE A 7 -9.82 15.04 2.18
C ILE A 7 -9.82 14.35 3.56
N THR A 8 -10.15 13.06 3.54
CA THR A 8 -10.08 12.19 4.71
C THR A 8 -8.73 11.48 4.68
N ASN A 9 -7.83 11.83 5.61
CA ASN A 9 -6.50 11.24 5.74
C ASN A 9 -6.21 10.85 7.21
N PRO A 10 -6.97 9.91 7.78
CA PRO A 10 -6.78 9.41 9.14
C PRO A 10 -5.67 8.35 9.22
N VAL A 11 -5.37 7.88 10.44
CA VAL A 11 -4.25 6.95 10.68
C VAL A 11 -4.51 5.59 10.02
N LYS A 12 -5.76 5.11 10.01
CA LYS A 12 -6.12 3.86 9.32
C LYS A 12 -5.83 3.92 7.82
N GLU A 13 -6.22 5.00 7.14
CA GLU A 13 -5.96 5.17 5.71
C GLU A 13 -4.46 5.29 5.43
N PHE A 14 -3.71 5.94 6.33
CA PHE A 14 -2.26 5.97 6.24
C PHE A 14 -1.65 4.56 6.33
N ASN A 15 -2.06 3.77 7.33
CA ASN A 15 -1.60 2.40 7.50
C ASN A 15 -1.99 1.51 6.31
N LEU A 16 -3.23 1.62 5.81
CA LEU A 16 -3.71 0.87 4.66
C LEU A 16 -2.91 1.19 3.40
N ARG A 17 -2.69 2.48 3.11
CA ARG A 17 -1.90 2.91 1.96
C ARG A 17 -0.44 2.45 2.01
N ASN A 18 0.16 2.46 3.21
CA ASN A 18 1.51 1.94 3.42
C ASN A 18 1.53 0.42 3.18
N ARG A 19 0.52 -0.31 3.68
CA ARG A 19 0.36 -1.74 3.49
C ARG A 19 0.19 -2.12 2.01
N GLU A 20 -0.68 -1.42 1.28
CA GLU A 20 -0.90 -1.61 -0.16
C GLU A 20 0.38 -1.33 -0.96
N SER A 21 1.12 -0.28 -0.60
CA SER A 21 2.42 0.04 -1.21
C SER A 21 3.44 -1.08 -0.97
N GLY A 22 3.54 -1.57 0.28
CA GLY A 22 4.40 -2.70 0.64
C GLY A 22 4.04 -3.99 -0.11
N PHE A 23 2.73 -4.24 -0.30
CA PHE A 23 2.25 -5.37 -1.11
C PHE A 23 2.69 -5.27 -2.56
N TYR A 24 2.49 -4.13 -3.22
CA TYR A 24 2.92 -3.95 -4.60
C TYR A 24 4.43 -4.19 -4.74
N LEU A 25 5.24 -3.58 -3.87
CA LEU A 25 6.69 -3.70 -3.91
C LEU A 25 7.16 -5.15 -3.67
N SER A 26 6.46 -5.88 -2.83
CA SER A 26 6.79 -7.28 -2.50
C SER A 26 6.33 -8.27 -3.57
N VAL A 27 5.13 -8.08 -4.14
CA VAL A 27 4.57 -8.97 -5.17
C VAL A 27 5.25 -8.76 -6.51
N MET A 28 5.56 -7.51 -6.85
CA MET A 28 6.10 -7.14 -8.17
C MET A 28 7.63 -7.08 -8.18
N GLY A 29 8.26 -7.19 -7.02
CA GLY A 29 9.68 -6.99 -6.83
C GLY A 29 10.30 -7.98 -5.85
N ASN A 30 11.16 -7.47 -5.00
CA ASN A 30 11.81 -8.24 -3.95
C ASN A 30 11.11 -8.00 -2.61
N SER A 31 10.52 -9.06 -2.05
CA SER A 31 9.75 -9.02 -0.80
C SER A 31 10.58 -8.76 0.46
N LEU A 32 11.92 -8.80 0.39
CA LEU A 32 12.79 -8.45 1.52
C LEU A 32 13.26 -7.00 1.47
N THR A 33 13.45 -6.46 0.27
CA THR A 33 14.00 -5.10 0.10
C THR A 33 12.95 -4.07 -0.27
N GLY A 34 11.74 -4.49 -0.67
CA GLY A 34 10.70 -3.59 -1.15
C GLY A 34 11.06 -2.87 -2.45
N VAL A 35 11.91 -3.48 -3.29
CA VAL A 35 12.31 -2.89 -4.58
C VAL A 35 11.59 -3.61 -5.72
N ALA A 36 10.75 -2.88 -6.46
CA ALA A 36 10.06 -3.37 -7.65
C ALA A 36 10.44 -2.58 -8.91
N PRO A 37 10.33 -3.21 -10.11
CA PRO A 37 10.52 -2.51 -11.38
C PRO A 37 9.52 -1.35 -11.54
N LYS A 38 9.97 -0.24 -12.12
CA LYS A 38 9.11 0.93 -12.38
C LYS A 38 8.02 0.70 -13.43
N GLN A 39 8.04 -0.43 -14.13
CA GLN A 39 7.05 -0.76 -15.14
C GLN A 39 5.71 -1.05 -14.47
N GLN A 40 4.77 -0.11 -14.57
CA GLN A 40 3.46 -0.16 -13.90
C GLN A 40 2.41 -1.00 -14.67
N ILE A 41 2.84 -2.11 -15.28
CA ILE A 41 1.99 -2.94 -16.14
C ILE A 41 0.79 -3.46 -15.36
N SER A 42 0.99 -3.92 -14.12
CA SER A 42 -0.10 -4.42 -13.27
C SER A 42 -1.16 -3.37 -12.93
N PHE A 43 -0.78 -2.10 -12.81
CA PHE A 43 -1.75 -1.03 -12.53
C PHE A 43 -2.50 -0.59 -13.80
N ARG A 44 -1.84 -0.63 -14.96
CA ARG A 44 -2.43 -0.17 -16.23
C ARG A 44 -3.29 -1.23 -16.89
N GLU A 45 -2.91 -2.49 -16.76
CA GLU A 45 -3.51 -3.63 -17.47
C GLU A 45 -4.22 -4.60 -16.52
N GLU A 46 -4.16 -4.37 -15.20
CA GLU A 46 -4.67 -5.31 -14.17
C GLU A 46 -4.14 -6.75 -14.37
N ARG A 47 -2.93 -6.87 -14.93
CA ARG A 47 -2.32 -8.14 -15.37
C ARG A 47 -0.95 -8.36 -14.76
N LEU A 48 -0.63 -9.61 -14.48
CA LEU A 48 0.73 -10.02 -14.10
C LEU A 48 1.70 -9.90 -15.30
N PRO A 49 2.85 -9.22 -15.15
CA PRO A 49 3.80 -8.98 -16.23
C PRO A 49 4.70 -10.19 -16.53
N ILE A 50 4.09 -11.35 -16.79
CA ILE A 50 4.78 -12.63 -17.02
C ILE A 50 5.67 -12.56 -18.27
N ALA A 51 5.16 -11.96 -19.35
CA ALA A 51 5.91 -11.80 -20.61
C ALA A 51 7.13 -10.89 -20.43
N GLU A 52 7.06 -9.98 -19.47
CA GLU A 52 8.08 -9.02 -19.11
C GLU A 52 9.04 -9.55 -18.03
N GLY A 53 8.92 -10.85 -17.71
CA GLY A 53 9.84 -11.57 -16.85
C GLY A 53 9.43 -11.64 -15.39
N TRP A 54 8.21 -11.19 -15.03
CA TRP A 54 7.67 -11.43 -13.70
C TRP A 54 7.56 -12.92 -13.42
N LYS A 55 8.04 -13.33 -12.25
CA LYS A 55 7.97 -14.72 -11.79
C LYS A 55 7.63 -14.72 -10.31
N THR A 56 6.71 -15.60 -9.91
CA THR A 56 6.42 -15.91 -8.51
C THR A 56 7.69 -16.27 -7.72
N SER A 57 8.74 -16.79 -8.38
CA SER A 57 9.99 -17.21 -7.75
C SER A 57 10.95 -16.10 -7.30
N ILE A 58 10.72 -14.83 -7.70
CA ILE A 58 11.47 -13.68 -7.14
C ILE A 58 10.97 -13.39 -5.72
N ALA A 59 9.68 -13.60 -5.46
CA ALA A 59 9.09 -13.67 -4.12
C ALA A 59 9.30 -15.07 -3.49
N LYS A 60 10.56 -15.57 -3.52
CA LYS A 60 10.93 -16.88 -2.93
C LYS A 60 10.60 -16.98 -1.44
N THR A 61 10.47 -15.82 -0.80
CA THR A 61 10.00 -15.68 0.57
C THR A 61 8.49 -15.49 0.57
N VAL A 62 7.78 -16.31 1.33
CA VAL A 62 6.35 -16.14 1.58
C VAL A 62 6.11 -14.73 2.09
N ILE A 63 5.20 -14.01 1.43
CA ILE A 63 4.79 -12.68 1.88
C ILE A 63 3.85 -12.87 3.07
N THR A 64 4.37 -12.61 4.27
CA THR A 64 3.62 -12.58 5.52
C THR A 64 3.53 -11.15 6.06
N THR A 65 2.71 -10.95 7.08
CA THR A 65 2.66 -9.66 7.79
C THR A 65 4.04 -9.25 8.30
N GLU A 66 4.79 -10.20 8.87
CA GLU A 66 6.13 -9.95 9.39
C GLU A 66 7.11 -9.53 8.29
N SER A 67 6.96 -10.07 7.08
CA SER A 67 7.82 -9.67 5.94
C SER A 67 7.48 -8.28 5.38
N LEU A 68 6.24 -7.82 5.55
CA LEU A 68 5.78 -6.53 5.05
C LEU A 68 6.05 -5.38 6.02
N ASN A 69 6.01 -5.65 7.33
CA ASN A 69 6.21 -4.64 8.37
C ASN A 69 7.50 -3.79 8.18
N PRO A 70 8.68 -4.36 7.83
CA PRO A 70 9.88 -3.55 7.61
C PRO A 70 9.73 -2.58 6.43
N ILE A 71 9.06 -2.99 5.35
CA ILE A 71 8.84 -2.16 4.17
C ILE A 71 7.85 -1.04 4.52
N GLU A 72 6.75 -1.36 5.21
CA GLU A 72 5.77 -0.39 5.68
C GLU A 72 6.37 0.66 6.61
N ASN A 73 7.22 0.24 7.56
CA ASN A 73 7.89 1.15 8.48
C ASN A 73 8.78 2.14 7.72
N ILE A 74 9.56 1.66 6.73
CA ILE A 74 10.39 2.54 5.90
C ILE A 74 9.51 3.54 5.13
N ILE A 75 8.43 3.07 4.49
CA ILE A 75 7.51 3.95 3.74
C ILE A 75 6.91 5.00 4.67
N SER A 76 6.46 4.59 5.85
CA SER A 76 5.91 5.47 6.88
C SER A 76 6.93 6.52 7.30
N ASP A 77 8.14 6.11 7.67
CA ASP A 77 9.20 6.99 8.18
C ASP A 77 9.62 8.05 7.17
N VAL A 78 9.69 7.70 5.87
CA VAL A 78 10.10 8.64 4.81
C VAL A 78 8.95 9.45 4.22
N SER A 79 7.70 9.15 4.58
CA SER A 79 6.51 9.79 3.99
C SER A 79 6.32 11.25 4.39
N ASN A 80 6.95 11.69 5.48
CA ASN A 80 6.69 12.98 6.14
C ASN A 80 5.18 13.24 6.36
N TRP A 81 4.43 12.17 6.64
CA TRP A 81 2.97 12.24 6.76
C TRP A 81 2.53 13.01 8.00
N THR A 82 1.49 13.82 7.82
CA THR A 82 0.78 14.51 8.89
C THR A 82 -0.71 14.24 8.74
N ALA A 83 -1.37 13.89 9.83
CA ALA A 83 -2.83 13.75 9.85
C ALA A 83 -3.51 15.08 9.52
N THR A 84 -4.60 15.05 8.75
CA THR A 84 -5.54 16.17 8.69
C THR A 84 -6.42 16.14 9.95
N GLN A 85 -6.76 17.30 10.51
CA GLN A 85 -7.39 17.38 11.83
C GLN A 85 -8.63 16.50 12.01
N ALA A 86 -8.74 16.02 13.26
CA ALA A 86 -9.74 15.14 13.86
C ALA A 86 -9.65 13.67 13.44
N GLN A 87 -9.07 12.90 14.37
CA GLN A 87 -9.31 11.49 14.74
C GLN A 87 -10.77 10.99 14.71
N ALA A 88 -11.72 11.70 14.09
CA ALA A 88 -13.14 11.56 14.35
C ALA A 88 -13.90 10.65 13.36
N ARG A 89 -13.27 10.14 12.30
CA ARG A 89 -13.88 9.15 11.40
C ARG A 89 -12.85 8.13 10.92
N GLU A 90 -12.45 7.25 11.82
CA GLU A 90 -11.80 5.96 11.46
C GLU A 90 -12.84 4.92 10.98
N ASP A 91 -14.11 5.32 11.00
CA ASP A 91 -15.30 4.56 10.62
C ASP A 91 -15.10 3.71 9.37
N LEU A 92 -15.35 2.41 9.50
CA LEU A 92 -15.50 1.53 8.34
C LEU A 92 -16.96 1.57 7.86
N VAL A 93 -17.19 2.00 6.62
CA VAL A 93 -18.52 1.90 6.00
C VAL A 93 -18.80 0.44 5.66
N LEU A 94 -19.76 -0.16 6.36
CA LEU A 94 -20.17 -1.56 6.13
C LEU A 94 -21.43 -1.66 5.25
N GLY A 95 -22.11 -0.52 5.03
CA GLY A 95 -23.33 -0.43 4.23
C GLY A 95 -24.02 0.92 4.40
N PRO A 96 -25.20 1.11 3.78
CA PRO A 96 -25.98 2.33 3.95
C PRO A 96 -26.27 2.59 5.44
N ASN A 97 -25.82 3.74 5.96
CA ASN A 97 -26.00 4.16 7.36
C ASN A 97 -25.36 3.24 8.43
N LEU A 98 -24.41 2.38 8.07
CA LEU A 98 -23.70 1.52 9.02
C LEU A 98 -22.20 1.80 9.00
N THR A 99 -21.69 2.36 10.10
CA THR A 99 -20.27 2.50 10.38
C THR A 99 -19.89 1.83 11.70
N ILE A 100 -18.62 1.40 11.81
CA ILE A 100 -18.00 0.89 13.05
C ILE A 100 -16.70 1.61 13.34
#